data_AF-A0A0F9CAV1-F1
#
_entry.id   AF-A0A0F9CAV1-F1
#
_cell.length_a   1.000
_cell.length_b   1.000
_cell.length_c   1.000
_cell.angle_alpha   90.00
_cell.angle_beta   90.00
_cell.angle_gamma   90.00
#
_symmetry.space_group_name_H-M   'P 1'
#
loop_
_entity.id
_entity.type
_entity.pdbx_description
1 polymer ?
#
loop_
_entity_poly.entity_id
_entity_poly.type
_entity_poly.pdbx_seq_one_letter_code
_entity_poly.pdbx_strand_id
1 'polypeptide(L)'
;MALSHIGAGTIESIDADEPIATQCRIWYDICRRQVLEAFDWGFARRRQELALHGDTISETSSDPLAGVWGFRYMYPADAIVLRKIQNANAPPGDATPYDVETSLDGQEKTILTNVSEAVA
;
A
#
# COMPACT_ATOMS: atom_id res chain seq x y z
N MET A 1 14.06 -1.84 -24.57
CA MET A 1 14.37 -0.39 -24.70
C MET A 1 15.38 0.11 -23.67
N ALA A 2 15.32 -0.26 -22.39
CA ALA A 2 16.34 0.20 -21.43
C ALA A 2 17.77 -0.24 -21.79
N LEU A 3 17.95 -1.50 -22.20
CA LEU A 3 19.27 -2.08 -22.54
C LEU A 3 19.94 -1.40 -23.75
N SER A 4 19.17 -0.99 -24.75
CA SER A 4 19.70 -0.30 -25.93
C SER A 4 20.31 1.07 -25.60
N HIS A 5 19.88 1.73 -24.53
CA HIS A 5 20.46 3.01 -24.10
C HIS A 5 21.87 2.89 -23.52
N ILE A 6 22.25 1.70 -23.04
CA ILE A 6 23.59 1.41 -22.49
C ILE A 6 24.44 0.55 -23.44
N GLY A 7 23.99 0.36 -24.70
CA GLY A 7 24.68 -0.48 -25.68
C GLY A 7 24.63 -1.97 -25.39
N ALA A 8 23.74 -2.42 -24.49
CA ALA A 8 23.52 -3.83 -24.21
C ALA A 8 22.53 -4.46 -25.22
N GLY A 9 22.62 -5.78 -25.39
CA GLY A 9 21.77 -6.56 -26.28
C GLY A 9 20.30 -6.60 -25.86
N THR A 10 19.48 -7.31 -26.64
CA THR A 10 18.08 -7.57 -26.30
C THR A 10 17.93 -8.86 -25.51
N ILE A 11 16.95 -8.90 -24.60
CA ILE A 11 16.51 -10.11 -23.93
C ILE A 11 15.15 -10.52 -24.49
N GLU A 12 14.90 -11.82 -24.63
CA GLU A 12 13.59 -12.34 -25.07
C GLU A 12 12.56 -12.33 -23.93
N SER A 13 13.02 -12.55 -22.70
CA SER A 13 12.20 -12.54 -21.48
C SER A 13 12.96 -11.95 -20.31
N ILE A 14 12.24 -11.26 -19.41
CA ILE A 14 12.79 -10.78 -18.13
C ILE A 14 13.03 -11.92 -17.12
N ASP A 15 12.39 -13.07 -17.36
CA ASP A 15 12.50 -14.28 -16.53
C ASP A 15 13.55 -15.27 -17.07
N ALA A 16 14.26 -14.91 -18.15
CA ALA A 16 15.36 -15.72 -18.67
C ALA A 16 16.48 -15.85 -17.63
N ASP A 17 17.14 -17.01 -17.60
CA ASP A 17 18.29 -17.27 -16.74
C ASP A 17 19.58 -16.67 -17.35
N GLU A 18 19.55 -15.35 -17.54
CA GLU A 18 20.65 -14.56 -18.05
C GLU A 18 21.02 -13.46 -17.06
N PRO A 19 22.31 -13.10 -16.93
CA PRO A 19 22.74 -12.03 -16.03
C PRO A 19 22.04 -10.69 -16.30
N ILE A 20 21.83 -10.37 -17.58
CA ILE A 20 21.19 -9.12 -18.01
C ILE A 20 19.70 -9.11 -17.64
N ALA A 21 19.00 -10.22 -17.86
CA ALA A 21 17.58 -10.37 -17.48
C ALA A 21 17.41 -10.27 -15.95
N THR A 22 18.31 -10.88 -15.18
CA THR A 22 18.31 -10.78 -13.72
C THR A 22 18.48 -9.34 -13.24
N GLN A 23 19.41 -8.58 -13.84
CA GLN A 23 19.56 -7.17 -13.49
C GLN A 23 18.31 -6.36 -13.84
N CYS A 24 17.73 -6.56 -15.02
CA CYS A 24 16.48 -5.91 -15.40
C CYS A 24 15.34 -6.21 -14.42
N ARG A 25 15.21 -7.46 -13.96
CA ARG A 25 14.17 -7.91 -13.02
C ARG A 25 14.27 -7.22 -11.67
N ILE A 26 15.49 -7.07 -11.12
CA ILE A 26 15.72 -6.38 -9.83
C ILE A 26 15.22 -4.93 -9.91
N TRP A 27 15.63 -4.20 -10.95
CA TRP A 27 15.30 -2.78 -11.06
C TRP A 27 13.88 -2.52 -11.52
N TYR A 28 13.31 -3.38 -12.37
CA TYR A 28 11.98 -3.18 -12.92
C TYR A 28 10.92 -3.08 -11.83
N ASP A 29 10.94 -3.96 -10.83
CA ASP A 29 9.94 -3.91 -9.75
C ASP A 29 10.08 -2.66 -8.88
N ILE A 30 11.30 -2.25 -8.56
CA ILE A 30 11.59 -1.02 -7.79
C ILE A 30 11.09 0.21 -8.54
N CYS A 31 11.47 0.35 -9.81
CA CYS A 31 11.05 1.49 -10.63
C CYS A 31 9.54 1.51 -10.86
N ARG A 32 8.92 0.33 -11.07
CA ARG A 32 7.46 0.22 -11.22
C ARG A 32 6.74 0.72 -9.98
N ARG A 33 7.16 0.30 -8.79
CA ARG A 33 6.56 0.74 -7.52
C ARG A 33 6.76 2.23 -7.29
N GLN A 34 7.97 2.75 -7.50
CA GLN A 34 8.26 4.18 -7.35
C GLN A 34 7.38 5.06 -8.25
N VAL A 35 7.21 4.68 -9.52
CA VAL A 35 6.36 5.43 -10.46
C VAL A 35 4.89 5.38 -10.06
N LEU A 36 4.39 4.21 -9.62
CA LEU A 36 3.01 4.05 -9.18
C LEU A 36 2.70 4.78 -7.88
N GLU A 37 3.69 4.90 -7.00
CA GLU A 37 3.59 5.66 -5.75
C GLU A 37 3.60 7.18 -6.00
N ALA A 38 4.47 7.65 -6.89
CA ALA A 38 4.70 9.08 -7.13
C ALA A 38 3.45 9.86 -7.59
N PHE A 39 2.55 9.24 -8.35
CA PHE A 39 1.38 9.93 -8.92
C PHE A 39 0.10 9.10 -8.82
N ASP A 40 -1.03 9.81 -8.76
CA ASP A 40 -2.36 9.20 -8.67
C ASP A 40 -2.87 8.73 -10.03
N TRP A 41 -2.33 7.59 -10.48
CA TRP A 41 -2.69 6.97 -11.75
C TRP A 41 -4.09 6.34 -11.69
N GLY A 42 -5.02 6.85 -12.51
CA GLY A 42 -6.40 6.34 -12.55
C GLY A 42 -6.50 4.83 -12.84
N PHE A 43 -5.60 4.28 -13.67
CA PHE A 43 -5.59 2.85 -14.00
C PHE A 43 -5.04 1.96 -12.86
N ALA A 44 -4.24 2.52 -11.95
CA ALA A 44 -3.67 1.79 -10.83
C ALA A 44 -4.47 2.01 -9.53
N ARG A 45 -5.58 2.76 -9.60
CA ARG A 45 -6.43 3.04 -8.46
C ARG A 45 -7.48 1.95 -8.31
N ARG A 46 -7.54 1.34 -7.14
CA ARG A 46 -8.64 0.49 -6.70
C ARG A 46 -9.30 1.11 -5.47
N ARG A 47 -10.60 0.84 -5.29
CA ARG A 47 -11.31 1.07 -4.03
C ARG A 47 -11.68 -0.27 -3.43
N GLN A 48 -11.40 -0.48 -2.15
CA GLN A 48 -11.71 -1.73 -1.46
C GLN A 48 -12.03 -1.47 0.02
N GLU A 49 -12.96 -2.25 0.55
CA GLU A 49 -13.23 -2.33 2.00
C GLU A 49 -12.02 -2.91 2.74
N LEU A 50 -11.62 -2.24 3.81
CA LEU A 50 -10.51 -2.65 4.66
C LEU A 50 -10.98 -3.70 5.69
N ALA A 51 -10.15 -4.72 5.89
CA ALA A 51 -10.38 -5.73 6.92
C ALA A 51 -9.90 -5.21 8.29
N LEU A 52 -10.71 -5.36 9.34
CA LEU A 52 -10.31 -5.01 10.70
C LEU A 52 -9.12 -5.87 11.14
N HIS A 53 -8.16 -5.25 11.81
CA HIS A 53 -7.01 -5.95 12.38
C HIS A 53 -7.41 -6.63 13.71
N GLY A 54 -6.71 -7.70 14.09
CA GLY A 54 -6.96 -8.43 15.34
C GLY A 54 -6.66 -7.60 16.59
N ASP A 55 -5.64 -6.74 16.52
CA ASP A 55 -5.35 -5.74 17.54
C ASP A 55 -6.37 -4.60 17.45
N THR A 56 -7.47 -4.74 18.18
CA THR A 56 -8.51 -3.70 18.24
C THR A 56 -8.04 -2.53 19.09
N ILE A 57 -8.18 -1.31 18.56
CA ILE A 57 -8.03 -0.08 19.34
C ILE A 57 -9.38 0.28 19.93
N SER A 58 -9.41 0.43 21.25
CA SER A 58 -10.53 0.95 22.04
C SER A 58 -9.97 1.77 23.19
N GLU A 59 -10.76 2.66 23.78
CA GLU A 59 -10.37 3.40 25.00
C GLU A 59 -9.92 2.48 26.15
N THR A 60 -10.33 1.21 26.10
CA THR A 60 -9.96 0.18 27.10
C THR A 60 -8.86 -0.78 26.62
N SER A 61 -8.35 -0.60 25.40
CA SER A 61 -7.27 -1.44 24.87
C SER A 61 -5.92 -1.07 25.49
N SER A 62 -5.00 -2.03 25.52
CA SER A 62 -3.61 -1.81 25.96
C SER A 62 -2.73 -1.13 24.90
N ASP A 63 -3.34 -0.66 23.82
CA ASP A 63 -2.64 0.03 22.74
C ASP A 63 -2.22 1.44 23.21
N PRO A 64 -0.96 1.86 23.00
CA PRO A 64 -0.52 3.22 23.31
C PRO A 64 -1.33 4.33 22.63
N LEU A 65 -2.01 4.01 21.52
CA LEU A 65 -2.84 4.92 20.74
C LEU A 65 -4.33 4.83 21.10
N ALA A 66 -4.67 4.06 22.15
CA ALA A 66 -6.01 4.01 22.72
C ALA A 66 -6.50 5.43 23.07
N GLY A 67 -7.67 5.81 22.53
CA GLY A 67 -8.26 7.14 22.72
C GLY A 67 -7.81 8.21 21.70
N VAL A 68 -6.85 7.90 20.82
CA VAL A 68 -6.48 8.78 19.68
C VAL A 68 -7.22 8.36 18.42
N TRP A 69 -7.19 7.05 18.13
CA TRP A 69 -7.87 6.44 16.99
C TRP A 69 -8.99 5.51 17.46
N GLY A 70 -9.99 5.30 16.61
CA GLY A 70 -11.13 4.43 16.92
C GLY A 70 -11.04 3.03 16.33
N PHE A 71 -10.30 2.86 15.23
CA PHE A 71 -10.23 1.60 14.49
C PHE A 71 -8.82 1.34 13.94
N ARG A 72 -8.45 0.06 13.91
CA ARG A 72 -7.23 -0.45 13.26
C ARG A 72 -7.62 -1.45 12.17
N TYR A 73 -7.11 -1.26 10.97
CA TYR A 73 -7.33 -2.11 9.81
C TYR A 73 -6.03 -2.71 9.30
N MET A 74 -6.13 -3.86 8.62
CA MET A 74 -5.02 -4.47 7.90
C MET A 74 -4.64 -3.64 6.68
N TYR A 75 -3.34 -3.47 6.43
CA TYR A 75 -2.87 -2.88 5.18
C TYR A 75 -2.99 -3.92 4.04
N PRO A 76 -3.68 -3.62 2.93
CA PRO A 76 -3.86 -4.59 1.84
C PRO A 76 -2.52 -5.05 1.25
N ALA A 77 -2.36 -6.36 1.04
CA ALA A 77 -1.09 -6.95 0.61
C ALA A 77 -0.60 -6.48 -0.78
N ASP A 78 -1.52 -6.07 -1.66
CA ASP A 78 -1.24 -5.58 -3.00
C ASP A 78 -1.28 -4.05 -3.13
N ALA A 79 -1.49 -3.33 -2.03
CA ALA A 79 -1.44 -1.87 -2.01
C ALA A 79 0.01 -1.36 -2.02
N ILE A 80 0.34 -0.49 -2.97
CA ILE A 80 1.62 0.23 -2.97
C ILE A 80 1.54 1.40 -1.99
N VAL A 81 0.49 2.22 -2.10
CA VAL A 81 0.27 3.39 -1.26
C VAL A 81 -1.23 3.61 -1.05
N LEU A 82 -1.64 3.92 0.18
CA LEU A 82 -2.97 4.45 0.44
C LEU A 82 -2.99 5.94 0.11
N ARG A 83 -3.99 6.35 -0.67
CA ARG A 83 -4.18 7.77 -1.04
C ARG A 83 -5.29 8.44 -0.25
N LYS A 84 -6.35 7.69 0.07
CA LYS A 84 -7.54 8.20 0.76
C LYS A 84 -8.14 7.08 1.60
N ILE A 85 -8.79 7.47 2.68
CA ILE A 85 -9.76 6.64 3.40
C ILE A 85 -11.09 7.38 3.41
N GLN A 86 -12.17 6.61 3.27
CA GLN A 86 -13.53 7.11 3.32
C GLN A 86 -14.44 6.06 3.96
N ASN A 87 -15.60 6.48 4.47
CA ASN A 87 -16.65 5.55 4.85
C ASN A 87 -17.37 5.04 3.59
N ALA A 88 -17.74 3.76 3.54
CA ALA A 88 -18.47 3.17 2.41
C ALA A 88 -19.76 3.93 2.03
N ASN A 89 -20.42 4.56 3.01
CA ASN A 89 -21.68 5.28 2.85
C ASN A 89 -21.51 6.80 2.66
N ALA A 90 -20.27 7.32 2.70
CA ALA A 90 -20.00 8.74 2.53
C ALA A 90 -19.81 9.11 1.05
N PRO A 91 -20.20 10.33 0.62
CA PRO A 91 -19.86 10.84 -0.71
C PRO A 91 -18.34 10.84 -0.93
N PRO A 92 -17.85 10.56 -2.16
CA PRO A 92 -16.43 10.38 -2.47
C PRO A 92 -15.52 11.63 -2.33
N GLY A 93 -16.03 12.71 -1.74
CA GLY A 93 -15.34 14.00 -1.62
C GLY A 93 -14.46 14.13 -0.37
N ASP A 94 -14.88 13.55 0.76
CA ASP A 94 -14.23 13.79 2.05
C ASP A 94 -13.28 12.66 2.41
N ALA A 95 -12.00 12.84 2.03
CA ALA A 95 -10.94 12.01 2.56
C ALA A 95 -10.84 12.26 4.07
N THR A 96 -10.95 11.19 4.86
CA THR A 96 -10.88 11.26 6.31
C THR A 96 -9.44 11.09 6.78
N PRO A 97 -9.05 11.71 7.91
CA PRO A 97 -7.72 11.50 8.48
C PRO A 97 -7.47 10.03 8.80
N TYR A 98 -6.25 9.59 8.50
CA TYR A 98 -5.74 8.28 8.84
C TYR A 98 -4.25 8.36 9.09
N ASP A 99 -3.74 7.37 9.79
CA ASP A 99 -2.30 7.13 9.94
C ASP A 99 -1.95 5.69 9.59
N VAL A 100 -0.67 5.43 9.34
CA VAL A 100 -0.17 4.11 9.02
C VAL A 100 0.96 3.77 9.98
N GLU A 101 0.71 2.80 10.84
CA GLU A 101 1.63 2.35 11.87
C GLU A 101 1.77 0.83 11.86
N THR A 102 2.79 0.32 12.53
CA THR A 102 2.99 -1.12 12.67
C THR A 102 2.01 -1.71 13.70
N SER A 103 1.66 -2.98 13.55
CA SER A 103 0.94 -3.79 14.54
C SER A 103 1.69 -3.82 15.89
N LEU A 104 1.00 -4.22 16.97
CA LEU A 104 1.59 -4.22 18.32
C LEU A 104 2.77 -5.21 18.44
N ASP A 105 2.77 -6.27 17.63
CA ASP A 105 3.86 -7.25 17.52
C ASP A 105 4.98 -6.83 16.54
N GLY A 106 4.83 -5.68 15.88
CA GLY A 106 5.81 -5.12 14.97
C GLY A 106 5.92 -5.82 13.61
N GLN A 107 5.02 -6.76 13.29
CA GLN A 107 5.15 -7.61 12.10
C GLN A 107 4.47 -7.04 10.86
N GLU A 108 3.35 -6.34 11.02
CA GLU A 108 2.49 -5.94 9.92
C GLU A 108 2.28 -4.43 9.89
N LYS A 109 2.15 -3.89 8.68
CA LYS A 109 1.70 -2.51 8.51
C LYS A 109 0.19 -2.49 8.71
N THR A 110 -0.30 -1.55 9.49
CA THR A 110 -1.72 -1.38 9.83
C THR A 110 -2.15 0.06 9.59
N ILE A 111 -3.44 0.25 9.45
CA ILE A 111 -4.05 1.54 9.12
C ILE A 111 -4.92 1.96 10.31
N LEU A 112 -4.72 3.19 10.78
CA LEU A 112 -5.42 3.78 11.91
C LEU A 112 -6.38 4.85 11.42
N THR A 113 -7.66 4.78 11.81
CA THR A 113 -8.64 5.80 11.43
C THR A 113 -9.80 5.85 12.42
N ASN A 114 -10.57 6.93 12.39
CA ASN A 114 -11.80 7.10 13.17
C ASN A 114 -13.06 6.68 12.40
N VAL A 115 -12.87 6.07 11.23
CA VAL A 115 -13.95 5.62 10.35
C VAL A 115 -14.23 4.13 10.55
N SER A 116 -15.46 3.80 10.92
CA SER A 116 -15.98 2.43 10.83
C SER A 116 -16.26 2.06 9.38
N GLU A 117 -16.10 0.78 9.02
CA GLU A 117 -16.32 0.28 7.65
C GLU A 117 -15.53 1.09 6.60
N ALA A 118 -14.24 1.26 6.88
CA ALA A 118 -13.35 2.07 6.07
C ALA A 118 -13.09 1.45 4.69
N VAL A 119 -13.11 2.29 3.65
CA VAL A 119 -12.76 1.97 2.26
C VAL A 119 -11.56 2.82 1.85
N ALA A 120 -10.58 2.19 1.18
CA ALA A 120 -9.38 2.84 0.66
C ALA A 120 -9.20 2.62 -0.84
#